data_AF-A0A2Z3GYM0-F1
#
_entry.id   AF-A0A2Z3GYM0-F1
#
_cell.length_a   1.000
_cell.length_b   1.000
_cell.length_c   1.000
_cell.angle_alpha   90.00
_cell.angle_beta   90.00
_cell.angle_gamma   90.00
#
_symmetry.space_group_name_H-M   'P 1'
#
loop_
_entity.id
_entity.type
_entity.pdbx_description
1 polymer ?
#
loop_
_entity_poly.entity_id
_entity_poly.type
_entity_poly.pdbx_seq_one_letter_code
_entity_poly.pdbx_strand_id
1 'polypeptide(L)' 'MDDPVPDPPVPAFDADGMMIPPWVKYPSIPRASIGWRMGEGEEYWDNFRVWWGTQQVAVQTVMQATYPEPTGWSGFYERV' A
#
# COMPACT_ATOMS: atom_id res chain seq x y z
N MET A 1 -32.74 -0.85 -1.66
CA MET A 1 -31.52 -0.73 -2.49
C MET A 1 -30.44 -0.51 -1.47
N ASP A 2 -29.64 -1.55 -1.22
CA ASP A 2 -28.53 -1.48 -0.27
C ASP A 2 -27.42 -0.72 -1.00
N ASP A 3 -27.29 0.58 -0.74
CA ASP A 3 -26.14 1.35 -1.19
C ASP A 3 -24.90 0.67 -0.60
N PRO A 4 -23.89 0.28 -1.41
CA PRO A 4 -22.67 -0.26 -0.85
C PRO A 4 -22.09 0.82 0.05
N VAL A 5 -22.00 0.51 1.35
CA VAL A 5 -21.29 1.34 2.32
C VAL A 5 -19.94 1.67 1.68
N PRO A 6 -19.61 2.95 1.43
CA PRO A 6 -18.30 3.29 0.92
C PRO A 6 -17.30 2.72 1.94
N ASP A 7 -16.41 1.85 1.50
CA ASP A 7 -15.36 1.30 2.34
C ASP A 7 -14.76 2.44 3.15
N PRO A 8 -14.66 2.31 4.50
CA PRO A 8 -14.07 3.36 5.31
C PRO A 8 -12.70 3.70 4.73
N PRO A 9 -12.32 4.99 4.67
CA PRO A 9 -11.05 5.36 4.08
C PRO A 9 -9.96 4.62 4.82
N VAL A 10 -9.30 3.68 4.13
CA VAL A 10 -8.26 2.86 4.74
C VAL A 10 -7.21 3.83 5.32
N PRO A 11 -6.88 3.75 6.61
CA PRO A 11 -5.95 4.69 7.22
C PRO A 11 -4.58 4.59 6.54
N ALA A 12 -3.77 5.65 6.59
CA ALA A 12 -2.44 5.61 6.01
C ALA A 12 -1.52 4.61 6.74
N PHE A 13 -1.80 4.37 8.02
CA PHE A 13 -1.11 3.44 8.91
C PHE A 13 -2.10 2.48 9.59
N ASP A 14 -1.70 1.25 9.85
CA ASP A 14 -2.46 0.33 10.68
C ASP A 14 -2.27 0.57 12.19
N ALA A 15 -2.91 -0.28 12.99
CA ALA A 15 -2.87 -0.20 14.46
C ALA A 15 -1.46 -0.39 15.04
N ASP A 16 -0.57 -1.05 14.30
CA ASP A 16 0.83 -1.28 14.68
C ASP A 16 1.76 -0.16 14.17
N GLY A 17 1.19 0.86 13.51
CA GLY A 17 1.93 1.98 12.95
C GLY A 17 2.68 1.65 11.66
N MET A 18 2.35 0.54 10.99
CA MET A 18 2.89 0.21 9.67
C MET A 18 2.09 0.95 8.61
N MET A 19 2.78 1.55 7.62
CA MET A 19 2.03 2.14 6.50
C MET A 19 1.28 1.05 5.77
N ILE A 20 0.03 1.33 5.42
CA ILE A 20 -0.77 0.41 4.62
C ILE A 20 -0.12 0.27 3.23
N PRO A 21 -0.07 -0.93 2.64
CA PRO A 21 0.48 -1.06 1.30
C PRO A 21 -0.40 -0.41 0.23
N PRO A 22 0.17 0.05 -0.90
CA PRO A 22 -0.57 0.78 -1.92
C PRO A 22 -1.77 0.01 -2.49
N TRP A 23 -1.68 -1.31 -2.64
CA TRP A 23 -2.80 -2.14 -3.12
C TRP A 23 -3.94 -2.32 -2.11
N VAL A 24 -3.70 -2.06 -0.83
CA VAL A 24 -4.74 -2.10 0.21
C VAL A 24 -5.41 -0.73 0.31
N LYS A 25 -4.63 0.35 0.25
CA LYS A 25 -5.15 1.72 0.29
C LYS A 25 -5.90 2.11 -0.99
N TYR A 26 -5.38 1.71 -2.15
CA TYR A 26 -5.97 1.98 -3.47
C TYR A 26 -6.07 0.69 -4.30
N PRO A 27 -6.99 -0.24 -3.93
CA PRO A 27 -7.14 -1.52 -4.64
C PRO A 27 -7.53 -1.34 -6.11
N SER A 28 -8.16 -0.22 -6.45
CA SER A 28 -8.59 0.12 -7.81
C SER A 28 -7.46 0.66 -8.71
N ILE A 29 -6.26 0.92 -8.19
CA ILE A 29 -5.12 1.42 -8.96
C ILE A 29 -4.10 0.29 -9.15
N PRO A 30 -4.01 -0.32 -10.35
CA PRO A 30 -3.03 -1.36 -10.63
C PRO A 30 -1.59 -0.86 -10.43
N ARG A 31 -0.65 -1.75 -10.08
CA ARG A 31 0.77 -1.41 -9.86
C ARG A 31 1.41 -0.55 -10.95
N ALA A 32 1.11 -0.85 -12.22
CA ALA A 32 1.68 -0.15 -13.38
C ALA A 32 0.84 1.05 -13.85
N SER A 33 -0.20 1.42 -13.10
CA SER A 33 -1.12 2.50 -13.47
C SER A 33 -0.43 3.86 -13.39
N ILE A 34 -0.80 4.75 -14.30
CA ILE A 34 -0.42 6.17 -14.24
C ILE A 34 -1.00 6.89 -13.02
N GLY A 35 -2.01 6.32 -12.37
CA GLY A 35 -2.57 6.84 -11.12
C GLY A 35 -1.57 6.94 -9.97
N TRP A 36 -0.45 6.22 -10.03
CA TRP A 36 0.66 6.35 -9.06
C TRP A 36 1.61 7.51 -9.36
N ARG A 37 1.38 8.25 -10.45
CA ARG A 37 2.19 9.41 -10.87
C ARG A 37 1.34 10.68 -10.98
N MET A 38 0.13 10.65 -10.44
CA MET A 38 -0.80 11.78 -10.47
C MET A 38 -1.66 11.80 -9.19
N GLY A 39 -1.82 13.00 -8.62
CA GLY A 39 -2.73 13.24 -7.49
C GLY A 39 -2.34 12.48 -6.23
N GLU A 40 -3.33 12.07 -5.44
CA GLU A 40 -3.13 11.42 -4.14
C GLU A 40 -2.38 10.08 -4.22
N GLY A 41 -2.42 9.40 -5.37
CA GLY A 41 -1.68 8.16 -5.59
C GLY A 41 -0.17 8.39 -5.62
N GLU A 42 0.30 9.49 -6.22
CA GLU A 42 1.73 9.84 -6.27
C GLU A 42 2.28 10.11 -4.87
N GLU A 43 1.62 11.00 -4.13
CA GLU A 43 2.06 11.36 -2.78
C GLU A 43 2.08 10.14 -1.85
N TYR A 44 1.06 9.27 -1.94
CA TYR A 44 1.01 8.05 -1.15
C TYR A 44 2.13 7.08 -1.53
N TRP A 45 2.41 6.92 -2.82
CA TRP A 45 3.44 6.02 -3.31
C TRP A 45 4.83 6.46 -2.86
N ASP A 46 5.15 7.74 -2.95
CA ASP A 46 6.45 8.26 -2.50
C ASP A 46 6.60 8.20 -0.98
N ASN A 47 5.55 8.54 -0.23
CA ASN A 47 5.54 8.37 1.23
C ASN A 47 5.77 6.91 1.63
N PHE A 48 5.12 5.97 0.94
CA PHE A 48 5.29 4.54 1.18
C PHE A 48 6.72 4.09 0.90
N ARG A 49 7.32 4.50 -0.23
CA ARG A 49 8.73 4.17 -0.56
C ARG A 49 9.69 4.68 0.51
N VAL A 50 9.54 5.94 0.93
CA VAL A 50 10.39 6.54 1.97
C VAL A 50 10.24 5.78 3.27
N TRP A 51 9.01 5.54 3.72
CA TRP A 51 8.76 4.77 4.92
C TRP A 51 9.36 3.37 4.84
N TRP A 52 9.12 2.62 3.76
CA TRP A 52 9.66 1.27 3.56
C TRP A 52 11.19 1.23 3.64
N GLY A 53 11.86 2.17 2.97
CA GLY A 53 13.32 2.30 2.99
C GLY A 53 13.92 2.61 4.36
N THR A 54 13.10 3.09 5.31
CA THR A 54 13.52 3.33 6.71
C THR A 54 13.20 2.17 7.65
N GLN A 55 12.44 1.16 7.20
CA GLN A 55 12.04 0.03 8.04
C GLN A 55 13.16 -0.99 8.21
N GLN A 56 13.24 -1.57 9.41
CA GLN A 56 14.14 -2.69 9.70
C GLN A 56 13.64 -3.97 9.03
N VAL A 57 14.56 -4.90 8.75
CA VAL A 57 14.25 -6.20 8.14
C VAL A 57 13.15 -6.97 8.90
N ALA A 58 13.12 -6.86 10.23
CA ALA A 58 12.07 -7.48 11.05
C ALA A 58 10.68 -6.92 10.73
N VAL A 59 10.55 -5.59 10.62
CA VAL A 59 9.30 -4.93 10.24
C VAL A 59 8.91 -5.27 8.80
N GLN A 60 9.88 -5.27 7.89
CA GLN A 60 9.63 -5.68 6.50
C GLN A 60 9.11 -7.13 6.40
N THR A 61 9.66 -8.04 7.23
CA THR A 61 9.22 -9.44 7.29
C THR A 61 7.80 -9.57 7.82
N VAL A 62 7.49 -8.87 8.92
CA VAL A 62 6.14 -8.83 9.49
C VAL A 62 5.16 -8.27 8.47
N MET A 63 5.52 -7.17 7.81
CA MET A 63 4.65 -6.55 6.81
C MET A 63 4.39 -7.46 5.61
N GLN A 64 5.40 -8.15 5.09
CA GLN A 64 5.22 -9.11 3.99
C GLN A 64 4.31 -10.29 4.40
N ALA A 65 4.34 -10.69 5.68
CA ALA A 65 3.45 -11.72 6.20
C ALA A 65 2.01 -11.20 6.42
N THR A 66 1.85 -9.96 6.90
CA THR A 66 0.54 -9.33 7.15
C THR A 66 -0.16 -8.92 5.85
N TYR A 67 0.60 -8.38 4.90
CA TYR A 67 0.12 -7.89 3.61
C TYR A 67 0.85 -8.57 2.47
N PRO A 68 0.48 -9.83 2.13
CA PRO A 68 1.09 -10.51 1.01
C PRO A 68 0.81 -9.78 -0.31
N GLU A 69 1.76 -9.86 -1.25
CA GLU A 69 1.61 -9.26 -2.57
C GLU A 69 0.47 -9.94 -3.34
N PRO A 70 -0.57 -9.20 -3.76
CA PRO A 70 -1.62 -9.78 -4.58
C PRO A 70 -1.14 -10.02 -6.01
N THR A 71 -1.98 -10.72 -6.80
CA THR A 71 -1.71 -10.94 -8.23
C THR A 71 -1.55 -9.60 -8.96
N GLY A 72 -0.44 -9.43 -9.69
CA GLY A 72 -0.08 -8.19 -10.37
C GLY A 72 0.83 -7.25 -9.56
N TRP A 73 1.09 -7.58 -8.30
CA TRP A 73 2.02 -6.85 -7.44
C TRP A 73 3.31 -7.62 -7.11
N SER A 74 3.46 -8.84 -7.60
CA SER A 74 4.62 -9.71 -7.33
C SER A 74 5.98 -9.03 -7.52
N GLY A 75 6.87 -9.14 -6.54
CA GLY A 75 8.18 -8.48 -6.53
C GLY A 75 8.07 -6.96 -6.41
N PHE A 76 7.05 -6.47 -5.72
CA PHE A 76 6.95 -5.09 -5.25
C PHE A 76 7.93 -4.86 -4.10
N TYR A 77 7.91 -5.70 -3.06
CA TYR A 77 8.77 -5.53 -1.89
C TYR A 77 10.27 -5.65 -2.21
N GLU A 78 10.62 -6.43 -3.24
CA GLU A 78 12.00 -6.57 -3.72
C GLU A 78 12.49 -5.35 -4.51
N ARG A 79 11.59 -4.47 -4.96
CA ARG A 79 11.88 -3.38 -5.91
C ARG A 79 11.54 -1.98 -5.39
N VAL A 80 10.93 -1.88 -4.20
CA VAL A 80 10.54 -0.62 -3.57
C VAL A 80 11.61 -0.13 -2.61
#